data_AF-A0A495E8A8-F1
#
_entry.id   AF-A0A495E8A8-F1
#
_cell.length_a   1.000
_cell.length_b   1.000
_cell.length_c   1.000
_cell.angle_alpha   90.00
_cell.angle_beta   90.00
_cell.angle_gamma   90.00
#
_symmetry.space_group_name_H-M   'P 1'
#
loop_
_entity.id
_entity.type
_entity.pdbx_description
1 polymer ?
#
loop_
_entity_poly.entity_id
_entity_poly.type
_entity_poly.pdbx_seq_one_letter_code
_entity_poly.pdbx_strand_id
1 'polypeptide(L)'
;MDFEHTDKVYPNGAVPFACALDFLKERGHTFHIGKAGHERSLAHVLNPVDVADDPDHTAQLTDVVWKYRNEKEAGEITRRFMGSLLDRMPCEEGVYDTLNWCIYEVLDNVFQHSQASCGYVMMQLHTLTRQCVISVSDSGIGIHRAMGMGAKAGRFSYESIKTADQAIGLAVQQGITSKGKLNQGNGLFGLSRSVDLNGGSLSIHSGKGTWTFKEHEVAATISDAHRPLLDLESHHGTTVDWQLNCETKVSIGEALGSRFSSSDLLESIETIDGFHELDAAELESSIGSRKEGSEIRTRIMNYLSAGVPQIVLNMTHLDTISSSFADEVLGRLAVQLGETEYANRIAILGASTTNRQIIARAVELRIETEGARST
;
A
#
# COMPACT_ATOMS: atom_id res chain seq x y z
N MET A 1 -12.38 28.31 2.24
CA MET A 1 -12.63 26.86 2.22
C MET A 1 -13.15 26.50 3.60
N ASP A 2 -14.33 25.90 3.67
CA ASP A 2 -15.00 25.59 4.93
C ASP A 2 -15.12 24.06 5.06
N PHE A 3 -14.86 23.54 6.25
CA PHE A 3 -14.85 22.11 6.56
C PHE A 3 -15.73 21.81 7.81
N GLU A 4 -16.65 22.72 8.17
CA GLU A 4 -17.61 22.52 9.28
C GLU A 4 -18.54 21.30 9.08
N HIS A 5 -18.67 20.81 7.84
CA HIS A 5 -19.48 19.63 7.46
C HIS A 5 -18.66 18.47 6.87
N THR A 6 -17.36 18.40 7.15
CA THR A 6 -16.49 17.31 6.67
C THR A 6 -16.32 16.23 7.75
N ASP A 7 -17.18 15.21 7.71
CA ASP A 7 -17.20 14.14 8.72
C ASP A 7 -16.14 13.04 8.50
N LYS A 8 -15.70 12.85 7.25
CA LYS A 8 -14.78 11.77 6.85
C LYS A 8 -13.84 12.23 5.75
N VAL A 9 -12.62 11.66 5.75
CA VAL A 9 -11.57 11.94 4.77
C VAL A 9 -11.07 10.61 4.20
N TYR A 10 -11.08 10.50 2.87
CA TYR A 10 -10.71 9.32 2.11
C TYR A 10 -9.66 9.68 1.03
N PRO A 11 -8.71 8.79 0.68
CA PRO A 11 -7.63 9.04 -0.28
C PRO A 11 -8.09 9.72 -1.57
N ASN A 12 -9.15 9.20 -2.20
CA ASN A 12 -9.70 9.68 -3.47
C ASN A 12 -10.18 11.14 -3.48
N GLY A 13 -10.49 11.72 -2.31
CA GLY A 13 -10.77 13.15 -2.15
C GLY A 13 -9.57 13.91 -1.58
N ALA A 14 -8.91 13.33 -0.58
CA ALA A 14 -7.83 13.92 0.19
C ALA A 14 -6.59 14.27 -0.66
N VAL A 15 -6.11 13.29 -1.43
CA VAL A 15 -4.86 13.36 -2.18
C VAL A 15 -4.95 14.32 -3.37
N PRO A 16 -5.96 14.24 -4.27
CA PRO A 16 -6.09 15.21 -5.36
C PRO A 16 -6.38 16.62 -4.85
N PHE A 17 -7.14 16.78 -3.75
CA PHE A 17 -7.37 18.10 -3.16
C PHE A 17 -6.09 18.70 -2.60
N ALA A 18 -5.29 17.93 -1.86
CA ALA A 18 -4.01 18.37 -1.32
C ALA A 18 -3.03 18.78 -2.44
N CYS A 19 -2.92 17.95 -3.48
CA CYS A 19 -2.13 18.20 -4.67
C CYS A 19 -2.55 19.52 -5.37
N ALA A 20 -3.85 19.71 -5.60
CA ALA A 20 -4.41 20.91 -6.21
C ALA A 20 -4.20 22.16 -5.35
N LEU A 21 -4.41 22.05 -4.04
CA LEU A 21 -4.25 23.15 -3.09
C LEU A 21 -2.80 23.63 -3.03
N ASP A 22 -1.85 22.71 -2.90
CA ASP A 22 -0.45 23.04 -2.74
C ASP A 22 0.13 23.64 -4.03
N PHE A 23 -0.25 23.09 -5.18
CA PHE A 23 0.04 23.68 -6.50
C PHE A 23 -0.46 25.13 -6.64
N LEU A 24 -1.68 25.43 -6.16
CA LEU A 24 -2.22 26.80 -6.20
C LEU A 24 -1.50 27.73 -5.20
N LYS A 25 -1.10 27.23 -4.02
CA LYS A 25 -0.27 27.99 -3.07
C LYS A 25 1.10 28.33 -3.66
N GLU A 26 1.76 27.37 -4.33
CA GLU A 26 3.05 27.58 -5.02
C GLU A 26 2.96 28.68 -6.11
N ARG A 27 1.76 28.94 -6.65
CA ARG A 27 1.46 30.05 -7.58
C ARG A 27 0.99 31.36 -6.90
N GLY A 28 1.09 31.45 -5.57
CA GLY A 28 0.76 32.65 -4.81
C GLY A 28 -0.73 32.82 -4.48
N HIS A 29 -1.58 31.81 -4.72
CA HIS A 29 -2.97 31.86 -4.26
C HIS A 29 -3.03 31.66 -2.74
N THR A 30 -3.74 32.56 -2.05
CA THR A 30 -3.99 32.46 -0.62
C THR A 30 -5.39 31.91 -0.36
N PHE A 31 -5.52 31.08 0.68
CA PHE A 31 -6.77 30.42 1.02
C PHE A 31 -7.13 30.69 2.48
N HIS A 32 -8.31 31.28 2.69
CA HIS A 32 -8.90 31.39 4.02
C HIS A 32 -9.53 30.05 4.41
N ILE A 33 -9.06 29.46 5.51
CA ILE A 33 -9.63 28.24 6.10
C ILE A 33 -10.67 28.68 7.12
N GLY A 34 -11.90 28.17 6.98
CA GLY A 34 -13.00 28.38 7.90
C GLY A 34 -12.86 27.50 9.15
N LYS A 35 -14.00 27.18 9.78
CA LYS A 35 -13.98 26.19 10.86
C LYS A 35 -13.72 24.79 10.28
N ALA A 36 -13.10 23.94 11.09
CA ALA A 36 -13.15 22.50 10.92
C ALA A 36 -14.10 21.94 11.99
N GLY A 37 -15.01 21.04 11.62
CA GLY A 37 -16.01 20.49 12.53
C GLY A 37 -15.38 19.75 13.71
N HIS A 38 -14.69 18.63 13.42
CA HIS A 38 -13.77 17.84 14.26
C HIS A 38 -12.99 16.86 13.33
N GLU A 39 -11.89 16.19 13.68
CA GLU A 39 -11.07 16.23 14.90
C GLU A 39 -9.62 16.71 14.60
N ARG A 40 -8.66 15.78 14.62
CA ARG A 40 -7.21 15.94 14.49
C ARG A 40 -6.79 16.15 13.02
N SER A 41 -6.66 17.42 12.64
CA SER A 41 -5.83 17.92 11.53
C SER A 41 -6.02 17.28 10.13
N LEU A 42 -7.27 17.13 9.67
CA LEU A 42 -7.62 17.02 8.23
C LEU A 42 -6.76 16.04 7.40
N ALA A 43 -6.31 14.90 7.95
CA ALA A 43 -5.39 13.97 7.27
C ALA A 43 -4.17 14.65 6.60
N HIS A 44 -3.64 15.75 7.16
CA HIS A 44 -2.60 16.59 6.53
C HIS A 44 -2.96 17.14 5.12
N VAL A 45 -4.22 17.07 4.69
CA VAL A 45 -4.70 17.54 3.37
C VAL A 45 -4.39 19.02 3.11
N LEU A 46 -4.40 19.86 4.14
CA LEU A 46 -4.05 21.27 3.98
C LEU A 46 -2.54 21.52 3.88
N ASN A 47 -1.72 20.70 4.53
CA ASN A 47 -0.26 20.82 4.57
C ASN A 47 0.31 19.38 4.64
N PRO A 48 0.50 18.72 3.47
CA PRO A 48 0.98 17.34 3.40
C PRO A 48 2.30 17.13 4.14
N VAL A 49 2.52 15.92 4.65
CA VAL A 49 3.81 15.58 5.28
C VAL A 49 4.82 15.29 4.18
N ASP A 50 5.84 16.12 4.05
CA ASP A 50 6.98 15.84 3.18
C ASP A 50 7.75 14.62 3.72
N VAL A 51 8.02 13.61 2.88
CA VAL A 51 8.72 12.37 3.30
C VAL A 51 10.10 12.66 3.89
N ALA A 52 10.77 13.72 3.40
CA ALA A 52 12.06 14.18 3.91
C ALA A 52 12.01 14.79 5.32
N ASP A 53 10.84 15.27 5.77
CA ASP A 53 10.67 15.98 7.04
C ASP A 53 10.30 15.03 8.21
N ASP A 54 10.11 13.72 7.94
CA ASP A 54 9.88 12.69 8.96
C ASP A 54 10.92 11.54 8.89
N PRO A 55 12.23 11.84 9.05
CA PRO A 55 13.30 10.83 9.01
C PRO A 55 13.25 9.84 10.18
N ASP A 56 12.74 10.28 11.33
CA ASP A 56 12.62 9.48 12.56
C ASP A 56 11.31 8.67 12.62
N HIS A 57 10.52 8.67 11.54
CA HIS A 57 9.25 7.93 11.40
C HIS A 57 8.24 8.19 12.54
N THR A 58 8.11 9.46 12.93
CA THR A 58 7.29 9.92 14.06
C THR A 58 5.86 10.26 13.66
N ALA A 59 5.63 10.65 12.40
CA ALA A 59 4.32 11.01 11.92
C ALA A 59 3.42 9.77 11.78
N GLN A 60 2.10 9.97 11.95
CA GLN A 60 1.12 8.93 11.63
C GLN A 60 1.25 8.57 10.15
N LEU A 61 1.40 7.28 9.83
CA LEU A 61 1.71 6.84 8.48
C LEU A 61 0.46 6.66 7.61
N THR A 62 -0.55 5.93 8.09
CA THR A 62 -1.84 5.77 7.39
C THR A 62 -2.76 6.93 7.69
N ASP A 63 -3.77 7.13 6.84
CA ASP A 63 -4.81 8.16 7.04
C ASP A 63 -4.27 9.60 7.02
N VAL A 64 -3.10 9.83 6.41
CA VAL A 64 -2.53 11.16 6.13
C VAL A 64 -2.02 11.26 4.69
N VAL A 65 -2.03 12.47 4.13
CA VAL A 65 -1.42 12.77 2.83
C VAL A 65 0.06 13.06 2.99
N TRP A 66 0.87 12.26 2.30
CA TRP A 66 2.31 12.42 2.14
C TRP A 66 2.65 13.13 0.83
N LYS A 67 3.70 13.95 0.82
CA LYS A 67 4.34 14.56 -0.36
C LYS A 67 5.72 13.94 -0.56
N TYR A 68 6.03 13.48 -1.76
CA TYR A 68 7.31 12.87 -2.13
C TYR A 68 7.85 13.49 -3.43
N ARG A 69 9.18 13.62 -3.55
CA ARG A 69 9.84 14.49 -4.53
C ARG A 69 10.82 13.78 -5.47
N ASN A 70 11.06 12.49 -5.26
CA ASN A 70 11.94 11.66 -6.09
C ASN A 70 11.69 10.16 -5.89
N GLU A 71 12.28 9.34 -6.76
CA GLU A 71 12.21 7.87 -6.75
C GLU A 71 12.66 7.25 -5.41
N LYS A 72 13.64 7.86 -4.71
CA LYS A 72 14.09 7.38 -3.40
C LYS A 72 13.02 7.57 -2.32
N GLU A 73 12.38 8.74 -2.28
CA GLU A 73 11.27 9.01 -1.35
C GLU A 73 10.03 8.15 -1.69
N ALA A 74 9.80 7.86 -2.98
CA ALA A 74 8.75 6.93 -3.41
C ALA A 74 8.99 5.50 -2.90
N GLY A 75 10.21 4.96 -3.06
CA GLY A 75 10.58 3.65 -2.50
C GLY A 75 10.49 3.62 -0.98
N GLU A 76 10.90 4.70 -0.30
CA GLU A 76 10.86 4.81 1.15
C GLU A 76 9.41 4.83 1.70
N ILE A 77 8.51 5.65 1.13
CA ILE A 77 7.11 5.67 1.58
C ILE A 77 6.39 4.36 1.24
N THR A 78 6.73 3.71 0.12
CA THR A 78 6.25 2.36 -0.23
C THR A 78 6.64 1.35 0.85
N ARG A 79 7.94 1.26 1.17
CA ARG A 79 8.48 0.38 2.22
C ARG A 79 7.78 0.61 3.57
N ARG A 80 7.57 1.87 3.95
CA ARG A 80 6.84 2.24 5.17
C ARG A 80 5.39 1.73 5.13
N PHE A 81 4.64 2.02 4.06
CA PHE A 81 3.27 1.54 3.89
C PHE A 81 3.17 0.03 3.94
N MET A 82 4.04 -0.69 3.23
CA MET A 82 4.05 -2.15 3.23
C MET A 82 4.35 -2.73 4.63
N GLY A 83 5.25 -2.12 5.39
CA GLY A 83 5.46 -2.46 6.81
C GLY A 83 4.18 -2.30 7.64
N SER A 84 3.44 -1.20 7.46
CA SER A 84 2.14 -1.01 8.14
C SER A 84 1.05 -1.98 7.67
N LEU A 85 1.06 -2.41 6.41
CA LEU A 85 0.15 -3.42 5.91
C LEU A 85 0.44 -4.77 6.59
N LEU A 86 1.71 -5.20 6.54
CA LEU A 86 2.18 -6.46 7.11
C LEU A 86 1.84 -6.61 8.59
N ASP A 87 1.90 -5.50 9.32
CA ASP A 87 1.66 -5.45 10.76
C ASP A 87 0.17 -5.33 11.13
N ARG A 88 -0.67 -4.68 10.31
CA ARG A 88 -2.04 -4.29 10.74
C ARG A 88 -3.16 -4.92 9.93
N MET A 89 -2.85 -5.60 8.82
CA MET A 89 -3.82 -6.22 7.93
C MET A 89 -3.48 -7.69 7.68
N PRO A 90 -4.35 -8.64 8.05
CA PRO A 90 -4.24 -10.02 7.59
C PRO A 90 -4.44 -10.07 6.07
N CYS A 91 -3.50 -10.68 5.36
CA CYS A 91 -3.44 -10.75 3.91
C CYS A 91 -3.45 -12.21 3.43
N GLU A 92 -4.24 -12.47 2.39
CA GLU A 92 -4.12 -13.69 1.60
C GLU A 92 -2.86 -13.72 0.74
N GLU A 93 -2.54 -14.91 0.24
CA GLU A 93 -1.41 -15.20 -0.66
C GLU A 93 -1.27 -14.18 -1.80
N GLY A 94 -0.06 -13.63 -1.95
CA GLY A 94 0.34 -12.69 -3.01
C GLY A 94 -0.24 -11.27 -2.92
N VAL A 95 -1.15 -10.98 -1.98
CA VAL A 95 -1.69 -9.62 -1.77
C VAL A 95 -0.58 -8.62 -1.43
N TYR A 96 0.36 -9.00 -0.55
CA TYR A 96 1.46 -8.12 -0.14
C TYR A 96 2.36 -7.73 -1.32
N ASP A 97 2.89 -8.71 -2.06
CA ASP A 97 3.80 -8.45 -3.19
C ASP A 97 3.11 -7.66 -4.30
N THR A 98 1.83 -7.97 -4.55
CA THR A 98 1.00 -7.25 -5.52
C THR A 98 0.81 -5.79 -5.11
N LEU A 99 0.56 -5.50 -3.83
CA LEU A 99 0.48 -4.13 -3.32
C LEU A 99 1.84 -3.41 -3.35
N ASN A 100 2.93 -4.08 -2.96
CA ASN A 100 4.29 -3.53 -3.00
C ASN A 100 4.63 -3.02 -4.41
N TRP A 101 4.43 -3.89 -5.41
CA TRP A 101 4.65 -3.57 -6.81
C TRP A 101 3.71 -2.46 -7.32
N CYS A 102 2.40 -2.57 -7.05
CA CYS A 102 1.42 -1.59 -7.52
C CYS A 102 1.66 -0.19 -6.95
N ILE A 103 1.98 -0.07 -5.65
CA ILE A 103 2.29 1.22 -5.02
C ILE A 103 3.55 1.79 -5.64
N TYR A 104 4.64 1.03 -5.72
CA TYR A 104 5.91 1.49 -6.29
C TYR A 104 5.75 2.00 -7.73
N GLU A 105 5.12 1.23 -8.61
CA GLU A 105 4.92 1.60 -10.01
C GLU A 105 4.06 2.85 -10.16
N VAL A 106 2.97 3.00 -9.40
CA VAL A 106 2.12 4.21 -9.48
C VAL A 106 2.84 5.44 -8.95
N LEU A 107 3.69 5.30 -7.93
CA LEU A 107 4.52 6.40 -7.41
C LEU A 107 5.62 6.81 -8.40
N ASP A 108 6.33 5.86 -9.00
CA ASP A 108 7.35 6.13 -10.02
C ASP A 108 6.75 6.77 -11.29
N ASN A 109 5.55 6.32 -11.71
CA ASN A 109 4.84 6.89 -12.86
C ASN A 109 4.69 8.42 -12.79
N VAL A 110 4.64 9.02 -11.60
CA VAL A 110 4.65 10.49 -11.43
C VAL A 110 5.93 11.09 -12.03
N PHE A 111 7.11 10.65 -11.61
CA PHE A 111 8.38 11.19 -12.12
C PHE A 111 8.66 10.74 -13.55
N GLN A 112 8.25 9.53 -13.92
CA GLN A 112 8.44 9.05 -15.29
C GLN A 112 7.59 9.81 -16.30
N HIS A 113 6.30 10.06 -16.03
CA HIS A 113 5.34 10.44 -17.07
C HIS A 113 4.64 11.79 -16.88
N SER A 114 4.57 12.35 -15.65
CA SER A 114 3.79 13.57 -15.40
C SER A 114 4.55 14.88 -15.63
N GLN A 115 5.88 14.89 -15.57
CA GLN A 115 6.72 16.10 -15.47
C GLN A 115 6.50 16.95 -14.19
N ALA A 116 5.75 16.46 -13.20
CA ALA A 116 5.62 17.11 -11.91
C ALA A 116 6.94 17.03 -11.10
N SER A 117 7.14 18.01 -10.22
CA SER A 117 8.27 18.07 -9.27
C SER A 117 8.07 17.19 -8.03
N CYS A 118 6.86 16.69 -7.81
CA CYS A 118 6.45 15.91 -6.66
C CYS A 118 5.16 15.13 -6.97
N GLY A 119 4.91 14.10 -6.17
CA GLY A 119 3.63 13.42 -6.08
C GLY A 119 3.08 13.46 -4.66
N TYR A 120 1.80 13.12 -4.53
CA TYR A 120 1.08 13.03 -3.26
C TYR A 120 0.47 11.64 -3.13
N VAL A 121 0.48 11.07 -1.92
CA VAL A 121 -0.08 9.73 -1.66
C VAL A 121 -0.73 9.62 -0.28
N MET A 122 -1.79 8.83 -0.16
CA MET A 122 -2.41 8.45 1.11
C MET A 122 -2.83 6.98 1.03
N MET A 123 -2.50 6.20 2.07
CA MET A 123 -3.01 4.84 2.27
C MET A 123 -3.97 4.79 3.47
N GLN A 124 -5.06 4.06 3.34
CA GLN A 124 -5.94 3.66 4.44
C GLN A 124 -6.07 2.14 4.53
N LEU A 125 -6.13 1.64 5.76
CA LEU A 125 -6.31 0.22 6.08
C LEU A 125 -7.65 0.05 6.79
N HIS A 126 -8.68 -0.36 6.05
CA HIS A 126 -9.99 -0.66 6.62
C HIS A 126 -10.00 -2.11 7.15
N THR A 127 -9.41 -2.31 8.33
CA THR A 127 -9.16 -3.64 8.91
C THR A 127 -10.42 -4.48 9.10
N LEU A 128 -11.58 -3.86 9.38
CA LEU A 128 -12.87 -4.55 9.52
C LEU A 128 -13.44 -5.10 8.20
N THR A 129 -13.16 -4.45 7.06
CA THR A 129 -13.56 -4.91 5.72
C THR A 129 -12.41 -5.54 4.95
N ARG A 130 -11.24 -5.70 5.60
CA ARG A 130 -9.95 -6.11 5.04
C ARG A 130 -9.63 -5.46 3.68
N GLN A 131 -9.89 -4.17 3.56
CA GLN A 131 -9.57 -3.39 2.37
C GLN A 131 -8.34 -2.50 2.58
N CYS A 132 -7.39 -2.56 1.65
CA CYS A 132 -6.32 -1.58 1.52
C CYS A 132 -6.69 -0.61 0.40
N VAL A 133 -6.73 0.70 0.71
CA VAL A 133 -7.14 1.76 -0.23
C VAL A 133 -5.99 2.75 -0.37
N ILE A 134 -5.54 3.00 -1.60
CA ILE A 134 -4.46 3.94 -1.92
C ILE A 134 -4.94 4.92 -2.99
N SER A 135 -4.64 6.20 -2.79
CA SER A 135 -4.72 7.20 -3.86
C SER A 135 -3.40 7.92 -4.02
N VAL A 136 -3.02 8.15 -5.28
CA VAL A 136 -1.80 8.85 -5.68
C VAL A 136 -2.20 9.96 -6.64
N SER A 137 -1.66 11.16 -6.48
CA SER A 137 -1.92 12.26 -7.41
C SER A 137 -0.69 13.10 -7.73
N ASP A 138 -0.63 13.58 -8.96
CA ASP A 138 0.31 14.58 -9.45
C ASP A 138 -0.41 15.79 -10.04
N SER A 139 0.29 16.92 -10.10
CA SER A 139 -0.18 18.16 -10.73
C SER A 139 0.32 18.31 -12.18
N GLY A 140 0.90 17.27 -12.78
CA GLY A 140 1.64 17.34 -14.04
C GLY A 140 0.77 17.40 -15.31
N ILE A 141 1.37 17.06 -16.44
CA ILE A 141 0.78 17.28 -17.77
C ILE A 141 -0.46 16.41 -18.08
N GLY A 142 -0.73 15.37 -17.29
CA GLY A 142 -1.81 14.40 -17.50
C GLY A 142 -1.54 13.39 -18.63
N ILE A 143 -2.17 12.22 -18.52
CA ILE A 143 -1.99 11.05 -19.40
C ILE A 143 -2.22 11.42 -20.87
N HIS A 144 -3.32 12.12 -21.19
CA HIS A 144 -3.65 12.48 -22.57
C HIS A 144 -2.58 13.38 -23.24
N ARG A 145 -2.03 14.36 -22.50
CA ARG A 145 -0.96 15.24 -23.03
C ARG A 145 0.37 14.48 -23.13
N ALA A 146 0.70 13.67 -22.13
CA ALA A 146 1.89 12.80 -22.16
C ALA A 146 1.88 11.85 -23.37
N MET A 147 0.72 11.24 -23.65
CA MET A 147 0.50 10.42 -24.83
C MET A 147 0.66 11.25 -26.12
N GLY A 148 -0.01 12.40 -26.23
CA GLY A 148 0.13 13.29 -27.39
C GLY A 148 1.57 13.73 -27.68
N MET A 149 2.40 13.93 -26.65
CA MET A 149 3.83 14.20 -26.80
C MET A 149 4.61 12.97 -27.27
N GLY A 150 4.36 11.80 -26.67
CA GLY A 150 5.03 10.55 -27.07
C GLY A 150 4.74 10.14 -28.52
N ALA A 151 3.50 10.33 -28.97
CA ALA A 151 3.09 10.01 -30.33
C ALA A 151 3.68 10.99 -31.36
N LYS A 152 3.75 12.30 -31.05
CA LYS A 152 4.49 13.28 -31.86
C LYS A 152 5.98 12.96 -31.96
N ALA A 153 6.55 12.32 -30.95
CA ALA A 153 7.92 11.80 -30.95
C ALA A 153 8.07 10.43 -31.65
N GLY A 154 7.03 9.94 -32.36
CA GLY A 154 7.05 8.70 -33.13
C GLY A 154 7.06 7.41 -32.29
N ARG A 155 6.71 7.48 -31.00
CA ARG A 155 6.84 6.34 -30.08
C ARG A 155 5.70 5.32 -30.17
N PHE A 156 4.54 5.73 -30.67
CA PHE A 156 3.36 4.91 -30.97
C PHE A 156 2.40 5.66 -31.92
N SER A 157 1.44 4.98 -32.55
CA SER A 157 0.48 5.62 -33.46
C SER A 157 -0.61 6.39 -32.70
N TYR A 158 -0.89 7.63 -33.12
CA TYR A 158 -1.78 8.57 -32.41
C TYR A 158 -3.22 8.60 -32.91
N GLU A 159 -3.51 7.99 -34.06
CA GLU A 159 -4.63 8.39 -34.94
C GLU A 159 -6.04 8.20 -34.34
N SER A 160 -6.16 7.51 -33.20
CA SER A 160 -7.42 7.19 -32.53
C SER A 160 -7.71 7.94 -31.22
N ILE A 161 -6.73 8.55 -30.55
CA ILE A 161 -6.92 9.15 -29.21
C ILE A 161 -7.43 10.59 -29.36
N LYS A 162 -8.74 10.79 -29.16
CA LYS A 162 -9.38 12.12 -29.29
C LYS A 162 -9.73 12.76 -27.96
N THR A 163 -9.94 11.95 -26.92
CA THR A 163 -10.44 12.38 -25.63
C THR A 163 -9.61 11.81 -24.47
N ALA A 164 -9.68 12.45 -23.31
CA ALA A 164 -8.80 12.10 -22.18
C ALA A 164 -9.14 10.74 -21.56
N ASP A 165 -10.41 10.36 -21.55
CA ASP A 165 -10.92 9.04 -21.19
C ASP A 165 -10.41 7.93 -22.12
N GLN A 166 -10.37 8.16 -23.44
CA GLN A 166 -9.76 7.23 -24.39
C GLN A 166 -8.25 7.06 -24.15
N ALA A 167 -7.56 8.14 -23.78
CA ALA A 167 -6.14 8.09 -23.44
C ALA A 167 -5.90 7.21 -22.20
N ILE A 168 -6.73 7.37 -21.15
CA ILE A 168 -6.67 6.54 -19.94
C ILE A 168 -7.00 5.08 -20.27
N GLY A 169 -8.08 4.82 -21.00
CA GLY A 169 -8.49 3.46 -21.42
C GLY A 169 -7.49 2.75 -22.34
N LEU A 170 -6.58 3.49 -22.99
CA LEU A 170 -5.44 2.93 -23.71
C LEU A 170 -4.21 2.76 -22.78
N ALA A 171 -3.97 3.68 -21.85
CA ALA A 171 -2.84 3.61 -20.91
C ALA A 171 -2.90 2.42 -19.93
N VAL A 172 -4.10 1.86 -19.69
CA VAL A 172 -4.29 0.62 -18.91
C VAL A 172 -4.11 -0.67 -19.74
N GLN A 173 -3.80 -0.58 -21.04
CA GLN A 173 -3.58 -1.76 -21.89
C GLN A 173 -2.10 -2.16 -21.89
N GLN A 174 -1.85 -3.48 -22.01
CA GLN A 174 -0.49 -4.04 -21.97
C GLN A 174 0.41 -3.46 -23.05
N GLY A 175 1.63 -3.08 -22.68
CA GLY A 175 2.65 -2.58 -23.62
C GLY A 175 2.48 -1.14 -24.06
N ILE A 176 1.50 -0.40 -23.53
CA ILE A 176 1.28 1.01 -23.85
C ILE A 176 2.13 1.91 -22.94
N THR A 177 2.93 2.79 -23.55
CA THR A 177 3.69 3.82 -22.81
C THR A 177 4.02 5.04 -23.68
N SER A 178 4.06 6.23 -23.05
CA SER A 178 4.50 7.46 -23.70
C SER A 178 6.02 7.56 -23.89
N LYS A 179 6.81 6.62 -23.37
CA LYS A 179 8.28 6.56 -23.52
C LYS A 179 8.79 5.61 -24.61
N GLY A 180 7.91 4.83 -25.24
CA GLY A 180 8.30 3.82 -26.25
C GLY A 180 9.08 2.65 -25.63
N LYS A 181 9.79 1.87 -26.47
CA LYS A 181 10.38 0.55 -26.13
C LYS A 181 11.37 0.48 -24.95
N LEU A 182 11.73 1.60 -24.33
CA LEU A 182 12.65 1.63 -23.18
C LEU A 182 11.96 1.32 -21.85
N ASN A 183 10.66 1.62 -21.72
CA ASN A 183 9.82 1.21 -20.60
C ASN A 183 8.81 0.18 -21.11
N GLN A 184 8.51 -0.87 -20.35
CA GLN A 184 7.70 -1.99 -20.85
C GLN A 184 6.20 -1.67 -21.00
N GLY A 185 5.72 -0.54 -20.45
CA GLY A 185 4.29 -0.20 -20.50
C GLY A 185 3.42 -1.11 -19.64
N ASN A 186 3.96 -1.56 -18.50
CA ASN A 186 3.33 -2.54 -17.64
C ASN A 186 2.67 -1.95 -16.38
N GLY A 187 3.08 -0.79 -15.85
CA GLY A 187 2.59 -0.25 -14.56
C GLY A 187 1.06 -0.19 -14.41
N LEU A 188 0.39 0.67 -15.18
CA LEU A 188 -1.09 0.80 -15.10
C LEU A 188 -1.83 -0.45 -15.59
N PHE A 189 -1.26 -1.23 -16.51
CA PHE A 189 -1.82 -2.52 -16.94
C PHE A 189 -1.80 -3.56 -15.82
N GLY A 190 -0.64 -3.74 -15.18
CA GLY A 190 -0.43 -4.66 -14.06
C GLY A 190 -1.28 -4.28 -12.85
N LEU A 191 -1.39 -2.98 -12.56
CA LEU A 191 -2.35 -2.47 -11.57
C LEU A 191 -3.79 -2.85 -11.93
N SER A 192 -4.25 -2.51 -13.14
CA SER A 192 -5.63 -2.79 -13.57
C SER A 192 -5.95 -4.29 -13.56
N ARG A 193 -5.00 -5.14 -13.98
CA ARG A 193 -5.19 -6.59 -13.99
C ARG A 193 -5.11 -7.20 -12.59
N SER A 194 -4.27 -6.66 -11.70
CA SER A 194 -4.23 -7.07 -10.29
C SER A 194 -5.54 -6.75 -9.58
N VAL A 195 -6.10 -5.55 -9.83
CA VAL A 195 -7.41 -5.13 -9.33
C VAL A 195 -8.53 -6.04 -9.83
N ASP A 196 -8.51 -6.40 -11.12
CA ASP A 196 -9.46 -7.34 -11.71
C ASP A 196 -9.37 -8.75 -11.10
N LEU A 197 -8.17 -9.34 -11.03
CA LEU A 197 -7.95 -10.66 -10.43
C LEU A 197 -8.37 -10.73 -8.95
N ASN A 198 -8.18 -9.64 -8.21
CA ASN A 198 -8.51 -9.54 -6.79
C ASN A 198 -9.99 -9.18 -6.52
N GLY A 199 -10.77 -8.76 -7.54
CA GLY A 199 -12.12 -8.24 -7.36
C GLY A 199 -12.19 -6.87 -6.66
N GLY A 200 -11.12 -6.08 -6.77
CA GLY A 200 -11.02 -4.73 -6.21
C GLY A 200 -11.75 -3.65 -7.05
N SER A 201 -11.30 -2.41 -6.92
CA SER A 201 -11.68 -1.34 -7.86
C SER A 201 -10.55 -0.35 -8.10
N LEU A 202 -10.57 0.28 -9.28
CA LEU A 202 -9.59 1.24 -9.77
C LEU A 202 -10.32 2.41 -10.43
N SER A 203 -9.97 3.64 -10.07
CA SER A 203 -10.44 4.84 -10.75
C SER A 203 -9.25 5.74 -11.10
N ILE A 204 -9.15 6.10 -12.38
CA ILE A 204 -8.12 6.97 -12.90
C ILE A 204 -8.78 8.25 -13.41
N HIS A 205 -8.38 9.36 -12.83
CA HIS A 205 -8.75 10.71 -13.26
C HIS A 205 -7.52 11.35 -13.89
N SER A 206 -7.63 11.89 -15.10
CA SER A 206 -6.50 12.62 -15.71
C SER A 206 -7.01 13.73 -16.62
N GLY A 207 -6.71 14.97 -16.25
CA GLY A 207 -7.38 16.14 -16.79
C GLY A 207 -8.90 15.97 -16.85
N LYS A 208 -9.43 16.06 -18.08
CA LYS A 208 -10.87 15.98 -18.36
C LYS A 208 -11.44 14.55 -18.42
N GLY A 209 -10.58 13.54 -18.32
CA GLY A 209 -10.97 12.13 -18.38
C GLY A 209 -11.19 11.53 -17.00
N THR A 210 -12.14 10.61 -16.92
CA THR A 210 -12.30 9.64 -15.83
C THR A 210 -12.51 8.27 -16.44
N TRP A 211 -11.84 7.26 -15.90
CA TRP A 211 -12.05 5.85 -16.20
C TRP A 211 -12.16 5.11 -14.87
N THR A 212 -13.18 4.27 -14.71
CA THR A 212 -13.41 3.52 -13.47
C THR A 212 -13.71 2.07 -13.82
N PHE A 213 -13.05 1.17 -13.09
CA PHE A 213 -13.20 -0.27 -13.15
C PHE A 213 -13.57 -0.81 -11.77
N LYS A 214 -14.61 -1.64 -11.73
CA LYS A 214 -15.18 -2.26 -10.51
C LYS A 214 -16.05 -3.44 -10.95
N GLU A 215 -16.24 -4.44 -10.08
CA GLU A 215 -17.14 -5.58 -10.37
C GLU A 215 -16.77 -6.33 -11.68
N HIS A 216 -15.46 -6.43 -11.96
CA HIS A 216 -14.87 -7.02 -13.17
C HIS A 216 -15.21 -6.33 -14.50
N GLU A 217 -15.76 -5.10 -14.47
CA GLU A 217 -16.09 -4.33 -15.67
C GLU A 217 -15.64 -2.86 -15.62
N VAL A 218 -15.60 -2.24 -16.80
CA VAL A 218 -15.38 -0.79 -16.93
C VAL A 218 -16.68 -0.06 -16.61
N ALA A 219 -16.93 0.14 -15.32
CA ALA A 219 -18.12 0.79 -14.78
C ALA A 219 -18.31 2.25 -15.27
N ALA A 220 -17.24 2.97 -15.62
CA ALA A 220 -17.36 4.32 -16.19
C ALA A 220 -16.21 4.69 -17.14
N THR A 221 -16.52 5.49 -18.17
CA THR A 221 -15.56 6.15 -19.05
C THR A 221 -16.18 7.49 -19.46
N ILE A 222 -15.65 8.59 -18.91
CA ILE A 222 -16.29 9.92 -18.94
C ILE A 222 -15.27 10.97 -19.39
N SER A 223 -15.63 11.75 -20.42
CA SER A 223 -14.95 12.99 -20.78
C SER A 223 -15.81 14.19 -20.39
N ASP A 224 -15.36 14.98 -19.42
CA ASP A 224 -16.03 16.22 -19.03
C ASP A 224 -15.29 17.43 -19.63
N ALA A 225 -15.86 17.96 -20.72
CA ALA A 225 -15.34 19.15 -21.39
C ALA A 225 -15.32 20.40 -20.50
N HIS A 226 -16.13 20.46 -19.45
CA HIS A 226 -16.28 21.61 -18.55
C HIS A 226 -15.50 21.45 -17.23
N ARG A 227 -14.94 20.27 -16.95
CA ARG A 227 -14.10 20.06 -15.77
C ARG A 227 -12.97 21.10 -15.69
N PRO A 228 -12.82 21.83 -14.57
CA PRO A 228 -11.71 22.74 -14.36
C PRO A 228 -10.39 21.96 -14.28
N LEU A 229 -9.33 22.53 -14.84
CA LEU A 229 -7.96 22.02 -14.74
C LEU A 229 -7.14 22.97 -13.88
N LEU A 230 -6.06 22.47 -13.27
CA LEU A 230 -5.13 23.31 -12.50
C LEU A 230 -4.44 24.36 -13.39
N ASP A 231 -4.11 23.96 -14.62
CA ASP A 231 -3.59 24.83 -15.68
C ASP A 231 -3.91 24.22 -17.06
N LEU A 232 -4.45 25.03 -17.98
CA LEU A 232 -4.81 24.54 -19.32
C LEU A 232 -3.59 24.10 -20.16
N GLU A 233 -2.40 24.64 -19.89
CA GLU A 233 -1.22 24.47 -20.74
C GLU A 233 -0.18 23.47 -20.21
N SER A 234 -0.24 23.09 -18.93
CA SER A 234 0.85 22.30 -18.35
C SER A 234 0.47 21.45 -17.14
N HIS A 235 -0.67 21.70 -16.49
CA HIS A 235 -1.04 21.05 -15.23
C HIS A 235 -2.48 20.53 -15.33
N HIS A 236 -2.65 19.44 -16.06
CA HIS A 236 -3.93 18.74 -16.20
C HIS A 236 -4.16 17.79 -15.01
N GLY A 237 -3.07 17.36 -14.37
CA GLY A 237 -3.04 16.44 -13.24
C GLY A 237 -3.40 15.00 -13.61
N THR A 238 -2.97 14.08 -12.76
CA THR A 238 -3.44 12.70 -12.73
C THR A 238 -3.71 12.30 -11.29
N THR A 239 -4.75 11.49 -11.09
CA THR A 239 -5.05 10.80 -9.83
C THR A 239 -5.35 9.35 -10.15
N VAL A 240 -4.62 8.44 -9.52
CA VAL A 240 -4.82 7.00 -9.58
C VAL A 240 -5.27 6.56 -8.20
N ASP A 241 -6.50 6.08 -8.10
CA ASP A 241 -7.15 5.65 -6.86
C ASP A 241 -7.53 4.17 -7.00
N TRP A 242 -7.12 3.32 -6.07
CA TRP A 242 -7.42 1.91 -6.12
C TRP A 242 -7.56 1.27 -4.74
N GLN A 243 -8.22 0.12 -4.74
CA GLN A 243 -8.37 -0.71 -3.56
C GLN A 243 -8.22 -2.18 -3.91
N LEU A 244 -7.55 -2.93 -3.04
CA LEU A 244 -7.53 -4.39 -3.06
C LEU A 244 -8.21 -4.95 -1.78
N ASN A 245 -8.90 -6.07 -1.94
CA ASN A 245 -9.40 -6.90 -0.87
C ASN A 245 -8.29 -7.84 -0.37
N CYS A 246 -7.85 -7.65 0.86
CA CYS A 246 -6.83 -8.48 1.50
C CYS A 246 -7.35 -9.87 1.91
N GLU A 247 -8.65 -10.16 1.78
CA GLU A 247 -9.24 -11.51 1.88
C GLU A 247 -9.22 -12.30 0.56
N THR A 248 -8.71 -11.73 -0.54
CA THR A 248 -8.74 -12.37 -1.86
C THR A 248 -7.33 -12.52 -2.41
N LYS A 249 -6.94 -13.76 -2.72
CA LYS A 249 -5.65 -14.08 -3.32
C LYS A 249 -5.46 -13.34 -4.64
N VAL A 250 -4.23 -12.93 -4.93
CA VAL A 250 -3.88 -12.27 -6.20
C VAL A 250 -2.39 -12.49 -6.49
N SER A 251 -2.05 -12.72 -7.76
CA SER A 251 -0.66 -12.88 -8.20
C SER A 251 -0.27 -11.77 -9.17
N ILE A 252 0.74 -10.98 -8.81
CA ILE A 252 1.36 -10.02 -9.73
C ILE A 252 2.02 -10.72 -10.93
N GLY A 253 2.52 -11.94 -10.74
CA GLY A 253 3.03 -12.80 -11.83
C GLY A 253 1.95 -13.09 -12.87
N GLU A 254 0.77 -13.55 -12.42
CA GLU A 254 -0.39 -13.74 -13.29
C GLU A 254 -0.83 -12.43 -13.94
N ALA A 255 -0.92 -11.34 -13.17
CA ALA A 255 -1.36 -10.05 -13.68
C ALA A 255 -0.46 -9.50 -14.81
N LEU A 256 0.84 -9.76 -14.73
CA LEU A 256 1.83 -9.37 -15.75
C LEU A 256 2.02 -10.43 -16.85
N GLY A 257 1.32 -11.57 -16.79
CA GLY A 257 1.45 -12.66 -17.77
C GLY A 257 2.81 -13.35 -17.74
N SER A 258 3.42 -13.43 -16.56
CA SER A 258 4.83 -13.80 -16.36
C SER A 258 5.00 -14.83 -15.24
N ARG A 259 6.12 -15.55 -15.25
CA ARG A 259 6.47 -16.50 -14.16
C ARG A 259 7.34 -15.81 -13.09
N PHE A 260 6.90 -14.67 -12.56
CA PHE A 260 7.47 -14.19 -11.30
C PHE A 260 7.21 -15.26 -10.23
N SER A 261 8.28 -15.83 -9.67
CA SER A 261 8.23 -16.89 -8.66
C SER A 261 8.94 -16.53 -7.36
N SER A 262 9.56 -15.34 -7.30
CA SER A 262 10.06 -14.72 -6.09
C SER A 262 8.94 -13.89 -5.46
N SER A 263 8.83 -13.95 -4.14
CA SER A 263 8.00 -13.07 -3.32
C SER A 263 8.96 -12.21 -2.51
N ASP A 264 8.92 -10.89 -2.71
CA ASP A 264 9.76 -9.94 -1.98
C ASP A 264 9.55 -10.09 -0.46
N LEU A 265 8.32 -10.46 -0.05
CA LEU A 265 8.02 -10.75 1.35
C LEU A 265 8.76 -11.99 1.88
N LEU A 266 8.80 -13.09 1.12
CA LEU A 266 9.48 -14.31 1.55
C LEU A 266 11.01 -14.10 1.60
N GLU A 267 11.56 -13.48 0.55
CA GLU A 267 12.99 -13.14 0.47
C GLU A 267 13.45 -12.24 1.63
N SER A 268 12.55 -11.41 2.18
CA SER A 268 12.88 -10.51 3.30
C SER A 268 13.24 -11.21 4.62
N ILE A 269 12.93 -12.51 4.75
CA ILE A 269 13.23 -13.33 5.95
C ILE A 269 13.93 -14.66 5.63
N GLU A 270 14.28 -14.90 4.36
CA GLU A 270 14.98 -16.12 3.94
C GLU A 270 16.48 -16.03 4.31
N THR A 271 16.98 -17.06 4.99
CA THR A 271 18.40 -17.21 5.33
C THR A 271 19.19 -17.84 4.19
N ILE A 272 20.51 -17.73 4.24
CA ILE A 272 21.43 -18.33 3.25
C ILE A 272 21.21 -19.87 3.12
N ASP A 273 20.74 -20.52 4.18
CA ASP A 273 20.46 -21.95 4.23
C ASP A 273 19.01 -22.32 3.81
N GLY A 274 18.20 -21.35 3.37
CA GLY A 274 16.82 -21.55 2.88
C GLY A 274 15.74 -21.68 3.98
N PHE A 275 16.07 -21.33 5.23
CA PHE A 275 15.09 -21.24 6.32
C PHE A 275 14.47 -19.84 6.37
N HIS A 276 13.25 -19.73 6.88
CA HIS A 276 12.60 -18.42 7.07
C HIS A 276 12.70 -18.04 8.56
N GLU A 277 13.47 -17.02 8.89
CA GLU A 277 13.83 -16.68 10.27
C GLU A 277 13.41 -15.26 10.67
N LEU A 278 12.92 -15.11 11.90
CA LEU A 278 12.66 -13.83 12.55
C LEU A 278 13.45 -13.74 13.86
N ASP A 279 14.21 -12.66 14.06
CA ASP A 279 14.84 -12.39 15.35
C ASP A 279 13.77 -11.94 16.37
N ALA A 280 13.59 -12.73 17.42
CA ALA A 280 12.65 -12.42 18.49
C ALA A 280 13.04 -11.15 19.25
N ALA A 281 14.31 -10.73 19.25
CA ALA A 281 14.75 -9.49 19.90
C ALA A 281 14.24 -8.24 19.17
N GLU A 282 14.19 -8.26 17.84
CA GLU A 282 13.55 -7.20 17.05
C GLU A 282 12.03 -7.16 17.27
N LEU A 283 11.40 -8.32 17.45
CA LEU A 283 9.98 -8.43 17.77
C LEU A 283 9.66 -7.94 19.19
N GLU A 284 10.41 -8.34 20.22
CA GLU A 284 10.14 -7.91 21.60
C GLU A 284 10.44 -6.42 21.80
N SER A 285 11.53 -5.90 21.23
CA SER A 285 11.82 -4.46 21.23
C SER A 285 10.76 -3.65 20.47
N SER A 286 10.12 -4.21 19.44
CA SER A 286 8.97 -3.59 18.78
C SER A 286 7.77 -3.41 19.73
N ILE A 287 7.46 -4.38 20.60
CA ILE A 287 6.41 -4.23 21.62
C ILE A 287 6.77 -3.12 22.62
N GLY A 288 8.00 -3.13 23.12
CA GLY A 288 8.46 -2.14 24.09
C GLY A 288 8.57 -0.70 23.55
N SER A 289 8.63 -0.52 22.23
CA SER A 289 8.89 0.78 21.59
C SER A 289 7.65 1.48 21.00
N ARG A 290 6.63 0.73 20.55
CA ARG A 290 5.29 1.26 20.18
C ARG A 290 4.26 0.24 19.68
N LYS A 291 4.64 -0.97 19.27
CA LYS A 291 3.74 -1.93 18.61
C LYS A 291 2.93 -2.76 19.61
N GLU A 292 1.75 -3.20 19.18
CA GLU A 292 1.01 -4.20 19.94
C GLU A 292 1.46 -5.63 19.57
N GLY A 293 1.38 -6.58 20.50
CA GLY A 293 1.65 -7.99 20.18
C GLY A 293 0.69 -8.58 19.14
N SER A 294 -0.48 -7.96 18.96
CA SER A 294 -1.44 -8.21 17.88
C SER A 294 -0.84 -7.95 16.48
N GLU A 295 0.00 -6.92 16.35
CA GLU A 295 0.64 -6.58 15.08
C GLU A 295 1.70 -7.61 14.68
N ILE A 296 2.49 -8.08 15.67
CA ILE A 296 3.50 -9.14 15.46
C ILE A 296 2.83 -10.46 15.07
N ARG A 297 1.70 -10.82 15.67
CA ARG A 297 0.92 -11.99 15.22
C ARG A 297 0.46 -11.84 13.78
N THR A 298 -0.05 -10.67 13.41
CA THR A 298 -0.53 -10.40 12.04
C THR A 298 0.60 -10.55 11.03
N ARG A 299 1.79 -10.00 11.33
CA ARG A 299 3.02 -10.20 10.56
C ARG A 299 3.38 -11.68 10.39
N ILE A 300 3.42 -12.45 11.48
CA ILE A 300 3.76 -13.88 11.44
C ILE A 300 2.72 -14.64 10.59
N MET A 301 1.43 -14.38 10.78
CA MET A 301 0.36 -14.98 9.98
C MET A 301 0.47 -14.62 8.49
N ASN A 302 0.84 -13.39 8.15
CA ASN A 302 1.03 -12.95 6.77
C ASN A 302 2.18 -13.70 6.06
N TYR A 303 3.30 -13.95 6.75
CA TYR A 303 4.35 -14.83 6.23
C TYR A 303 3.84 -16.28 6.01
N LEU A 304 3.09 -16.85 6.96
CA LEU A 304 2.51 -18.19 6.81
C LEU A 304 1.49 -18.27 5.66
N SER A 305 0.70 -17.21 5.43
CA SER A 305 -0.26 -17.08 4.32
C SER A 305 0.41 -16.86 2.96
N ALA A 306 1.58 -16.21 2.93
CA ALA A 306 2.41 -16.05 1.74
C ALA A 306 3.11 -17.35 1.31
N GLY A 307 3.02 -18.42 2.12
CA GLY A 307 3.49 -19.76 1.77
C GLY A 307 4.69 -20.27 2.56
N VAL A 308 5.18 -19.53 3.58
CA VAL A 308 6.29 -20.00 4.43
C VAL A 308 5.96 -21.36 5.05
N PRO A 309 6.73 -22.43 4.79
CA PRO A 309 6.45 -23.75 5.35
C PRO A 309 6.60 -23.78 6.88
N GLN A 310 7.63 -23.13 7.42
CA GLN A 310 7.88 -23.00 8.85
C GLN A 310 8.66 -21.71 9.12
N ILE A 311 8.26 -20.97 10.16
CA ILE A 311 8.97 -19.79 10.65
C ILE A 311 9.82 -20.20 11.85
N VAL A 312 11.10 -19.87 11.80
CA VAL A 312 12.05 -19.99 12.91
C VAL A 312 12.07 -18.68 13.68
N LEU A 313 11.64 -18.69 14.95
CA LEU A 313 11.81 -17.57 15.86
C LEU A 313 13.14 -17.74 16.60
N ASN A 314 14.13 -16.95 16.22
CA ASN A 314 15.47 -17.00 16.81
C ASN A 314 15.49 -16.17 18.11
N MET A 315 15.75 -16.84 19.23
CA MET A 315 15.86 -16.26 20.56
C MET A 315 17.31 -16.23 21.10
N THR A 316 18.31 -16.46 20.25
CA THR A 316 19.73 -16.50 20.64
C THR A 316 20.21 -15.17 21.25
N HIS A 317 19.54 -14.06 20.91
CA HIS A 317 19.85 -12.72 21.39
C HIS A 317 19.00 -12.26 22.58
N LEU A 318 18.22 -13.16 23.20
CA LEU A 318 17.32 -12.85 24.32
C LEU A 318 17.62 -13.65 25.60
N ASP A 319 18.12 -12.97 26.62
CA ASP A 319 18.33 -13.54 27.97
C ASP A 319 17.01 -14.03 28.58
N THR A 320 15.95 -13.21 28.54
CA THR A 320 14.62 -13.54 29.05
C THR A 320 13.54 -12.72 28.34
N ILE A 321 12.45 -13.37 27.92
CA ILE A 321 11.26 -12.71 27.37
C ILE A 321 10.24 -12.35 28.46
N SER A 322 9.43 -11.33 28.21
CA SER A 322 8.27 -11.01 29.04
C SER A 322 7.14 -12.03 28.88
N SER A 323 6.43 -12.35 29.97
CA SER A 323 5.24 -13.22 29.92
C SER A 323 4.12 -12.62 29.07
N SER A 324 4.05 -11.29 28.95
CA SER A 324 3.14 -10.57 28.06
C SER A 324 3.47 -10.80 26.58
N PHE A 325 4.76 -10.79 26.19
CA PHE A 325 5.17 -11.17 24.84
C PHE A 325 4.79 -12.63 24.55
N ALA A 326 5.08 -13.54 25.49
CA ALA A 326 4.78 -14.96 25.31
C ALA A 326 3.29 -15.25 25.18
N ASP A 327 2.42 -14.66 26.01
CA ASP A 327 0.97 -14.83 25.93
C ASP A 327 0.37 -14.16 24.68
N GLU A 328 0.69 -12.88 24.46
CA GLU A 328 0.07 -12.10 23.39
C GLU A 328 0.59 -12.57 22.03
N VAL A 329 1.88 -12.82 21.83
CA VAL A 329 2.40 -13.30 20.54
C VAL A 329 2.19 -14.81 20.40
N LEU A 330 2.84 -15.64 21.23
CA LEU A 330 2.95 -17.07 20.98
C LEU A 330 1.71 -17.86 21.44
N GLY A 331 1.19 -17.56 22.64
CA GLY A 331 0.01 -18.24 23.19
C GLY A 331 -1.24 -18.05 22.33
N ARG A 332 -1.53 -16.81 21.92
CA ARG A 332 -2.65 -16.54 21.01
C ARG A 332 -2.41 -17.03 19.58
N LEU A 333 -1.17 -17.02 19.07
CA LEU A 333 -0.85 -17.60 17.77
C LEU A 333 -1.09 -19.12 17.76
N ALA A 334 -0.78 -19.81 18.87
CA ALA A 334 -1.08 -21.23 19.02
C ALA A 334 -2.58 -21.53 19.00
N VAL A 335 -3.42 -20.66 19.59
CA VAL A 335 -4.89 -20.78 19.48
C VAL A 335 -5.38 -20.47 18.05
N GLN A 336 -4.82 -19.45 17.40
CA GLN A 336 -5.22 -19.04 16.05
C GLN A 336 -4.89 -20.07 14.96
N LEU A 337 -3.74 -20.76 15.08
CA LEU A 337 -3.36 -21.86 14.18
C LEU A 337 -3.97 -23.20 14.60
N GLY A 338 -4.22 -23.40 15.89
CA GLY A 338 -4.44 -24.70 16.49
C GLY A 338 -3.12 -25.40 16.83
N GLU A 339 -3.13 -26.23 17.88
CA GLU A 339 -1.94 -26.85 18.49
C GLU A 339 -1.03 -27.57 17.47
N THR A 340 -1.62 -28.42 16.62
CA THR A 340 -0.88 -29.20 15.60
C THR A 340 -0.20 -28.32 14.57
N GLU A 341 -0.90 -27.31 14.02
CA GLU A 341 -0.32 -26.41 13.03
C GLU A 341 0.73 -25.49 13.68
N TYR A 342 0.49 -24.98 14.89
CA TYR A 342 1.49 -24.21 15.61
C TYR A 342 2.79 -25.01 15.81
N ALA A 343 2.70 -26.27 16.27
CA ALA A 343 3.87 -27.13 16.47
C ALA A 343 4.62 -27.48 15.17
N ASN A 344 3.92 -27.53 14.04
CA ASN A 344 4.53 -27.78 12.73
C ASN A 344 5.12 -26.51 12.09
N ARG A 345 4.44 -25.37 12.23
CA ARG A 345 4.72 -24.13 11.48
C ARG A 345 5.59 -23.13 12.25
N ILE A 346 5.71 -23.23 13.57
CA ILE A 346 6.51 -22.33 14.42
C ILE A 346 7.61 -23.11 15.15
N ALA A 347 8.87 -22.85 14.78
CA ALA A 347 10.04 -23.38 15.45
C ALA A 347 10.69 -22.31 16.36
N ILE A 348 11.21 -22.72 17.53
CA ILE A 348 11.92 -21.83 18.45
C ILE A 348 13.41 -22.21 18.48
N LEU A 349 14.28 -21.33 18.00
CA LEU A 349 15.73 -21.49 18.01
C LEU A 349 16.36 -20.70 19.16
N GLY A 350 17.47 -21.18 19.73
CA GLY A 350 18.30 -20.42 20.68
C GLY A 350 17.73 -20.14 22.08
N ALA A 351 16.44 -20.42 22.34
CA ALA A 351 15.80 -20.06 23.60
C ALA A 351 16.51 -20.64 24.85
N SER A 352 16.54 -19.86 25.94
CA SER A 352 16.97 -20.30 27.26
C SER A 352 15.95 -21.29 27.89
N THR A 353 16.36 -22.01 28.93
CA THR A 353 15.43 -22.89 29.68
C THR A 353 14.28 -22.10 30.31
N THR A 354 14.57 -20.89 30.80
CA THR A 354 13.57 -19.93 31.31
C THR A 354 12.57 -19.54 30.23
N ASN A 355 13.06 -19.15 29.04
CA ASN A 355 12.18 -18.78 27.91
C ASN A 355 11.30 -19.95 27.48
N ARG A 356 11.86 -21.17 27.35
CA ARG A 356 11.06 -22.37 27.06
C ARG A 356 9.92 -22.60 28.07
N GLN A 357 10.16 -22.39 29.37
CA GLN A 357 9.13 -22.52 30.40
C GLN A 357 8.05 -21.42 30.30
N ILE A 358 8.44 -20.17 30.05
CA ILE A 358 7.51 -19.05 29.87
C ILE A 358 6.62 -19.28 28.64
N ILE A 359 7.20 -19.68 27.50
CA ILE A 359 6.48 -19.97 26.26
C ILE A 359 5.51 -21.14 26.45
N ALA A 360 6.00 -22.27 26.98
CA ALA A 360 5.17 -23.46 27.19
C ALA A 360 3.97 -23.13 28.08
N ARG A 361 4.17 -22.38 29.17
CA ARG A 361 3.08 -22.01 30.08
C ARG A 361 2.07 -21.05 29.43
N ALA A 362 2.54 -20.12 28.60
CA ALA A 362 1.66 -19.20 27.88
C ALA A 362 0.78 -19.91 26.84
N VAL A 363 1.36 -20.87 26.10
CA VAL A 363 0.64 -21.70 25.12
C VAL A 363 -0.36 -22.64 25.80
N GLU A 364 0.06 -23.37 26.84
CA GLU A 364 -0.78 -24.27 27.64
C GLU A 364 -2.02 -23.55 28.21
N LEU A 365 -1.82 -22.43 28.91
CA LEU A 365 -2.90 -21.62 29.49
C LEU A 365 -3.93 -21.17 28.45
N ARG A 366 -3.49 -20.83 27.25
CA ARG A 366 -4.37 -20.34 26.18
C ARG A 366 -5.18 -21.46 25.54
N ILE A 367 -4.54 -22.60 25.27
CA ILE A 367 -5.22 -23.79 24.73
C ILE A 367 -6.26 -24.31 25.74
N GLU A 368 -5.92 -24.39 27.03
CA GLU A 368 -6.87 -24.78 28.09
C GLU A 368 -8.07 -23.82 28.18
N THR A 369 -7.81 -22.50 28.20
CA THR A 369 -8.85 -21.48 28.46
C THR A 369 -9.82 -21.31 27.29
N GLU A 370 -9.34 -21.40 26.05
CA GLU A 370 -10.19 -21.19 24.86
C GLU A 370 -10.77 -22.52 24.32
N GLY A 371 -10.08 -23.65 24.54
CA GLY A 371 -10.65 -24.98 24.34
C GLY A 371 -11.89 -25.23 25.22
N ALA A 372 -11.83 -24.87 26.50
CA ALA A 372 -12.95 -24.98 27.44
C ALA A 372 -14.14 -24.03 27.17
N ARG A 373 -14.02 -23.09 26.22
CA ARG A 373 -15.12 -22.24 25.74
C ARG A 373 -15.78 -22.75 24.46
N SER A 374 -15.19 -23.78 23.86
CA SER A 374 -15.62 -24.38 22.58
C SER A 374 -16.42 -25.68 22.77
N THR A 375 -16.68 -26.06 24.03
CA THR A 375 -17.45 -27.22 24.51
C THR A 375 -18.61 -26.78 25.39
#